data_AF-A0A2E4W479-F1
#
_entry.id   AF-A0A2E4W479-F1
#
_cell.length_a   1.000
_cell.length_b   1.000
_cell.length_c   1.000
_cell.angle_alpha   90.00
_cell.angle_beta   90.00
_cell.angle_gamma   90.00
#
_symmetry.space_group_name_H-M   'P 1'
#
loop_
_entity.id
_entity.type
_entity.pdbx_description
1 polymer ?
#
loop_
_entity_poly.entity_id
_entity_poly.type
_entity_poly.pdbx_seq_one_letter_code
_entity_poly.pdbx_strand_id
1 'polypeptide(L)'
;MNQKILAFSGSKQSGKTTSVRFLHGYEMKRNNVIDYFDMSDKGELIVSAVSMDENGNNVDGRGILDIDRKDGEFAAYAEGNIWPFVKSYNFAEPLKQICMQLFNLSHDQCYGTDKQKNTDTLIKRSSVAKLINNSTTTSPKEYVSAREFMQMFGTDVCRSLHPTVWTDLCVKRILSEQSGLSLVGDCRFLTEFEALKSVEAKIIRLTKGKCDDGHSSETDLNENNFDWNNFDLVLDNRKMSVKEQCRAILEALSKWGWLEIDMEQQNNVSSN
;
A
#
# COMPACT_ATOMS: atom_id res chain seq x y z
N MET A 1 -5.84 -20.47 14.01
CA MET A 1 -4.70 -19.52 13.98
C MET A 1 -5.28 -18.14 13.80
N ASN A 2 -4.91 -17.15 14.61
CA ASN A 2 -5.29 -15.76 14.33
C ASN A 2 -4.59 -15.31 13.04
N GLN A 3 -5.34 -14.72 12.12
CA GLN A 3 -4.86 -14.16 10.87
C GLN A 3 -3.79 -13.08 11.16
N LYS A 4 -2.65 -13.10 10.47
CA LYS A 4 -1.61 -12.08 10.65
C LYS A 4 -1.97 -10.87 9.80
N ILE A 5 -2.20 -9.72 10.44
CA ILE A 5 -2.53 -8.47 9.75
C ILE A 5 -1.45 -7.45 10.05
N LEU A 6 -0.71 -7.02 9.02
CA LEU A 6 0.33 -6.00 9.12
C LEU A 6 -0.09 -4.75 8.35
N ALA A 7 -0.03 -3.60 9.00
CA ALA A 7 -0.26 -2.32 8.34
C ALA A 7 0.99 -1.44 8.37
N PHE A 8 1.14 -0.63 7.34
CA PHE A 8 2.18 0.38 7.25
C PHE A 8 1.58 1.78 7.31
N SER A 9 2.14 2.61 8.19
CA SER A 9 1.87 4.04 8.30
C SER A 9 3.13 4.84 8.00
N GLY A 10 2.96 6.10 7.60
CA GLY A 10 4.04 7.04 7.30
C GLY A 10 3.65 7.99 6.17
N SER A 11 4.41 9.06 6.00
CA SER A 11 4.17 10.06 4.96
C SER A 11 4.36 9.50 3.54
N LYS A 12 3.95 10.27 2.54
CA LYS A 12 4.26 9.95 1.13
C LYS A 12 5.76 9.66 0.94
N GLN A 13 6.06 8.67 0.11
CA GLN A 13 7.44 8.19 -0.16
C GLN A 13 8.20 7.64 1.06
N SER A 14 7.51 7.30 2.15
CA SER A 14 8.13 6.66 3.32
C SER A 14 8.58 5.21 3.10
N GLY A 15 8.23 4.59 1.97
CA GLY A 15 8.61 3.20 1.64
C GLY A 15 7.52 2.16 1.92
N LYS A 16 6.28 2.55 2.26
CA LYS A 16 5.17 1.61 2.55
C LYS A 16 4.91 0.62 1.41
N THR A 17 4.72 1.12 0.18
CA THR A 17 4.47 0.29 -1.00
C THR A 17 5.64 -0.67 -1.27
N THR A 18 6.87 -0.21 -1.07
CA THR A 18 8.07 -1.04 -1.18
C THR A 18 8.06 -2.16 -0.15
N SER A 19 7.70 -1.88 1.10
CA SER A 19 7.57 -2.89 2.15
C SER A 19 6.48 -3.93 1.85
N VAL A 20 5.33 -3.50 1.33
CA VAL A 20 4.24 -4.42 0.91
C VAL A 20 4.71 -5.34 -0.21
N ARG A 21 5.38 -4.80 -1.23
CA ARG A 21 5.94 -5.56 -2.35
C ARG A 21 7.01 -6.55 -1.92
N PHE A 22 7.91 -6.12 -1.05
CA PHE A 22 8.95 -6.97 -0.48
C PHE A 22 8.36 -8.16 0.27
N LEU A 23 7.34 -7.93 1.13
CA LEU A 23 6.71 -9.01 1.87
C LEU A 23 5.92 -9.98 0.98
N HIS A 24 5.37 -9.51 -0.16
CA HIS A 24 4.85 -10.43 -1.17
C HIS A 24 5.96 -11.32 -1.73
N GLY A 25 7.09 -10.74 -2.15
CA GLY A 25 8.25 -11.50 -2.62
C GLY A 25 8.73 -12.53 -1.61
N TYR A 26 8.85 -12.13 -0.34
CA TYR A 26 9.28 -12.99 0.76
C TYR A 26 8.33 -14.17 0.98
N GLU A 27 7.01 -13.92 1.10
CA GLU A 27 6.03 -14.99 1.32
C GLU A 27 5.89 -15.90 0.09
N MET A 28 5.96 -15.35 -1.13
CA MET A 28 5.97 -16.18 -2.35
C MET A 28 7.18 -17.11 -2.38
N LYS A 29 8.37 -16.61 -2.04
CA LYS A 29 9.59 -17.44 -2.01
C LYS A 29 9.52 -18.50 -0.92
N ARG A 30 9.10 -18.12 0.29
CA ARG A 30 8.98 -19.04 1.43
C ARG A 30 8.00 -20.18 1.16
N ASN A 31 6.96 -19.93 0.37
CA ASN A 31 5.94 -20.92 0.01
C ASN A 31 6.19 -21.58 -1.37
N ASN A 32 7.42 -21.50 -1.90
CA ASN A 32 7.83 -22.11 -3.17
C ASN A 32 6.99 -21.71 -4.40
N VAL A 33 6.42 -20.49 -4.38
CA VAL A 33 5.70 -19.91 -5.52
C VAL A 33 6.68 -19.35 -6.55
N ILE A 34 7.83 -18.85 -6.07
CA ILE A 34 8.93 -18.33 -6.87
C ILE A 34 10.27 -18.78 -6.28
N ASP A 35 11.28 -18.99 -7.12
CA ASP A 35 12.61 -19.42 -6.65
C ASP A 35 13.46 -18.25 -6.12
N TYR A 36 13.28 -17.08 -6.72
CA TYR A 36 14.07 -15.89 -6.41
C TYR A 36 13.22 -14.62 -6.49
N PHE A 37 13.57 -13.67 -5.63
CA PHE A 37 13.10 -12.29 -5.73
C PHE A 37 14.18 -11.32 -5.25
N ASP A 38 14.10 -10.08 -5.72
CA ASP A 38 14.84 -8.93 -5.19
C ASP A 38 13.98 -7.66 -5.31
N MET A 39 14.44 -6.57 -4.71
CA MET A 39 13.81 -5.26 -4.83
C MET A 39 14.69 -4.35 -5.70
N SER A 40 14.10 -3.69 -6.69
CA SER A 40 14.80 -2.65 -7.44
C SER A 40 15.10 -1.44 -6.55
N ASP A 41 16.03 -0.58 -6.96
CA ASP A 41 16.32 0.69 -6.25
C ASP A 41 15.10 1.62 -6.19
N LYS A 42 14.13 1.43 -7.10
CA LYS A 42 12.84 2.15 -7.13
C LYS A 42 11.78 1.49 -6.26
N GLY A 43 12.08 0.35 -5.64
CA GLY A 43 11.18 -0.42 -4.79
C GLY A 43 10.15 -1.23 -5.58
N GLU A 44 10.51 -1.70 -6.78
CA GLU A 44 9.72 -2.66 -7.57
C GLU A 44 10.13 -4.09 -7.20
N LEU A 45 9.17 -5.01 -7.23
CA LEU A 45 9.42 -6.41 -6.96
C LEU A 45 9.92 -7.10 -8.23
N ILE A 46 11.13 -7.64 -8.17
CA ILE A 46 11.73 -8.44 -9.24
C ILE A 46 11.62 -9.91 -8.84
N VAL A 47 11.11 -10.77 -9.72
CA VAL A 47 10.97 -12.22 -9.50
C VAL A 47 11.60 -13.03 -10.63
N SER A 48 11.90 -14.31 -10.37
CA SER A 48 12.23 -15.27 -11.43
C SER A 48 11.09 -15.32 -12.45
N ALA A 49 11.42 -15.24 -13.74
CA ALA A 49 10.47 -15.38 -14.83
C ALA A 49 11.02 -16.36 -15.86
N VAL A 50 10.16 -17.26 -16.35
CA VAL A 50 10.50 -18.13 -17.47
C VAL A 50 10.03 -17.45 -18.75
N SER A 51 10.97 -17.13 -19.63
CA SER A 51 10.68 -16.59 -20.98
C SER A 51 11.06 -17.63 -22.03
N MET A 52 10.36 -17.66 -23.17
CA MET A 52 10.73 -18.53 -24.28
C MET A 52 11.66 -17.76 -25.24
N ASP A 53 12.79 -18.35 -25.63
CA ASP A 53 13.65 -17.80 -26.69
C ASP A 53 13.05 -18.01 -28.09
N GLU A 54 13.72 -17.45 -29.10
CA GLU A 54 13.38 -17.59 -30.52
C GLU A 54 13.41 -19.05 -31.03
N ASN A 55 14.00 -19.96 -30.26
CA ASN A 55 14.09 -21.39 -30.55
C ASN A 55 13.08 -22.23 -29.75
N GLY A 56 12.21 -21.60 -28.96
CA GLY A 56 11.22 -22.28 -28.12
C GLY A 56 11.77 -22.90 -26.84
N ASN A 57 13.01 -22.57 -26.45
CA ASN A 57 13.58 -23.02 -25.19
C ASN A 57 13.20 -22.06 -24.06
N ASN A 58 12.92 -22.62 -22.89
CA ASN A 58 12.76 -21.83 -21.68
C ASN A 58 14.12 -21.23 -21.27
N VAL A 59 14.15 -19.91 -21.16
CA VAL A 59 15.26 -19.13 -20.64
C VAL A 59 14.83 -18.52 -19.31
N ASP A 60 15.61 -18.82 -18.29
CA ASP A 60 15.46 -18.21 -16.97
C ASP A 60 15.85 -16.73 -17.06
N GLY A 61 14.89 -15.88 -16.73
CA GLY A 61 15.02 -14.44 -16.69
C GLY A 61 14.55 -13.87 -15.35
N ARG A 62 14.59 -12.54 -15.27
CA ARG A 62 14.04 -11.78 -14.14
C ARG A 62 13.05 -10.76 -14.67
N GLY A 63 11.87 -10.73 -14.09
CA GLY A 63 10.78 -9.82 -14.48
C GLY A 63 10.30 -8.98 -13.30
N ILE A 64 9.75 -7.80 -13.59
CA ILE A 64 9.04 -7.01 -12.59
C ILE A 64 7.64 -7.61 -12.42
N LEU A 65 7.29 -7.98 -11.20
CA LEU A 65 5.95 -8.43 -10.86
C LEU A 65 5.14 -7.28 -10.24
N ASP A 66 4.08 -6.87 -10.93
CA ASP A 66 3.10 -5.96 -10.36
C ASP A 66 2.04 -6.74 -9.58
N ILE A 67 2.18 -6.76 -8.25
CA ILE A 67 1.23 -7.42 -7.33
C ILE A 67 -0.16 -6.76 -7.32
N ASP A 68 -0.27 -5.53 -7.81
CA ASP A 68 -1.51 -4.77 -7.80
C ASP A 68 -2.31 -4.96 -9.11
N ARG A 69 -1.78 -5.74 -10.07
CA ARG A 69 -2.44 -6.12 -11.34
C ARG A 69 -3.83 -6.73 -11.06
N LYS A 70 -4.83 -6.38 -11.88
CA LYS A 70 -6.26 -6.69 -11.65
C LYS A 70 -6.98 -7.44 -12.76
N ASP A 71 -6.31 -7.77 -13.87
CA ASP A 71 -6.93 -8.59 -14.91
C ASP A 71 -7.18 -10.02 -14.43
N GLY A 72 -8.13 -10.68 -15.11
CA GLY A 72 -8.60 -12.01 -14.73
C GLY A 72 -7.51 -13.08 -14.77
N GLU A 73 -6.51 -12.96 -15.66
CA GLU A 73 -5.38 -13.89 -15.74
C GLU A 73 -4.55 -13.84 -14.46
N PHE A 74 -4.12 -12.64 -14.04
CA PHE A 74 -3.39 -12.49 -12.80
C PHE A 74 -4.23 -12.84 -11.58
N ALA A 75 -5.51 -12.45 -11.54
CA ALA A 75 -6.40 -12.76 -10.42
C ALA A 75 -6.57 -14.28 -10.23
N ALA A 76 -6.80 -15.03 -11.30
CA ALA A 76 -6.93 -16.48 -11.25
C ALA A 76 -5.64 -17.16 -10.78
N TYR A 77 -4.48 -16.68 -11.26
CA TYR A 77 -3.19 -17.17 -10.78
C TYR A 77 -2.97 -16.85 -9.29
N ALA A 78 -3.23 -15.61 -8.88
CA ALA A 78 -3.00 -15.15 -7.52
C ALA A 78 -3.92 -15.84 -6.51
N GLU A 79 -5.16 -16.15 -6.87
CA GLU A 79 -6.12 -16.85 -6.01
C GLU A 79 -5.62 -18.24 -5.58
N GLY A 80 -4.99 -18.99 -6.48
CA GLY A 80 -4.44 -20.31 -6.16
C GLY A 80 -3.04 -20.29 -5.55
N ASN A 81 -2.22 -19.30 -5.90
CA ASN A 81 -0.76 -19.37 -5.68
C ASN A 81 -0.21 -18.28 -4.76
N ILE A 82 -0.86 -17.12 -4.62
CA ILE A 82 -0.31 -15.97 -3.88
C ILE A 82 -1.18 -15.63 -2.67
N TRP A 83 -2.46 -15.34 -2.91
CA TRP A 83 -3.42 -14.84 -1.91
C TRP A 83 -3.70 -15.77 -0.73
N PRO A 84 -3.56 -17.10 -0.83
CA PRO A 84 -3.61 -17.96 0.35
C PRO A 84 -2.50 -17.62 1.36
N PHE A 85 -1.33 -17.19 0.89
CA PHE A 85 -0.16 -16.88 1.72
C PHE A 85 -0.07 -15.39 2.07
N VAL A 86 -0.26 -14.51 1.09
CA VAL A 86 -0.07 -13.07 1.25
C VAL A 86 -1.00 -12.28 0.35
N LYS A 87 -1.62 -11.21 0.88
CA LYS A 87 -2.46 -10.31 0.09
C LYS A 87 -2.40 -8.88 0.56
N SER A 88 -2.34 -7.93 -0.38
CA SER A 88 -2.43 -6.50 -0.11
C SER A 88 -3.87 -5.97 -0.12
N TYR A 89 -4.13 -5.03 0.78
CA TYR A 89 -5.36 -4.27 0.91
C TYR A 89 -5.00 -2.80 1.06
N ASN A 90 -5.88 -1.92 0.56
CA ASN A 90 -5.72 -0.48 0.70
C ASN A 90 -7.09 0.15 0.97
N PHE A 91 -7.18 1.04 1.95
CA PHE A 91 -8.43 1.73 2.29
C PHE A 91 -8.96 2.57 1.13
N ALA A 92 -8.06 3.20 0.37
CA ALA A 92 -8.44 4.06 -0.75
C ALA A 92 -8.78 3.31 -2.04
N GLU A 93 -8.68 1.97 -2.09
CA GLU A 93 -8.93 1.20 -3.32
C GLU A 93 -10.36 1.37 -3.86
N PRO A 94 -11.44 1.23 -3.06
CA PRO A 94 -12.81 1.41 -3.55
C PRO A 94 -13.05 2.84 -4.04
N LEU A 95 -12.46 3.84 -3.37
CA LEU A 95 -12.53 5.24 -3.80
C LEU A 95 -11.93 5.42 -5.20
N LYS A 96 -10.74 4.87 -5.45
CA LYS A 96 -10.10 4.94 -6.78
C LYS A 96 -10.95 4.26 -7.85
N GLN A 97 -11.55 3.11 -7.54
CA GLN A 97 -12.45 2.42 -8.46
C GLN A 97 -13.68 3.26 -8.80
N ILE A 98 -14.32 3.89 -7.81
CA ILE A 98 -15.43 4.82 -8.02
C ILE A 98 -14.99 6.00 -8.91
N CYS A 99 -13.85 6.62 -8.60
CA CYS A 99 -13.30 7.72 -9.37
C CYS A 99 -13.02 7.34 -10.84
N MET A 100 -12.47 6.16 -11.09
CA MET A 100 -12.21 5.68 -12.45
C MET A 100 -13.50 5.33 -13.19
N GLN A 101 -14.41 4.58 -12.57
CA GLN A 101 -15.59 4.04 -13.24
C GLN A 101 -16.71 5.06 -13.42
N LEU A 102 -16.93 5.95 -12.45
CA LEU A 102 -18.04 6.91 -12.48
C LEU A 102 -17.61 8.30 -12.93
N PHE A 103 -16.37 8.70 -12.65
CA PHE A 103 -15.86 10.04 -12.94
C PHE A 103 -14.80 10.06 -14.05
N ASN A 104 -14.53 8.91 -14.67
CA ASN A 104 -13.62 8.75 -15.81
C ASN A 104 -12.20 9.27 -15.54
N LEU A 105 -11.73 9.14 -14.29
CA LEU A 105 -10.31 9.36 -13.98
C LEU A 105 -9.48 8.24 -14.61
N SER A 106 -8.31 8.58 -15.15
CA SER A 106 -7.41 7.57 -15.71
C SER A 106 -6.70 6.76 -14.63
N HIS A 107 -6.20 5.58 -15.00
CA HIS A 107 -5.38 4.77 -14.09
C HIS A 107 -4.17 5.56 -13.55
N ASP A 108 -3.50 6.33 -14.41
CA ASP A 108 -2.35 7.16 -14.03
C ASP A 108 -2.72 8.27 -13.04
N GLN A 109 -3.93 8.83 -13.16
CA GLN A 109 -4.46 9.83 -12.23
C GLN A 109 -4.71 9.25 -10.82
N CYS A 110 -5.02 7.96 -10.70
CA CYS A 110 -5.25 7.30 -9.42
C CYS A 110 -4.00 6.62 -8.84
N TYR A 111 -3.15 6.02 -9.68
CA TYR A 111 -2.05 5.16 -9.26
C TYR A 111 -0.66 5.65 -9.68
N GLY A 112 -0.57 6.54 -10.67
CA GLY A 112 0.70 6.97 -11.28
C GLY A 112 1.61 7.84 -10.42
N THR A 113 2.56 8.49 -11.07
CA THR A 113 3.50 9.44 -10.46
C THR A 113 2.77 10.61 -9.82
N ASP A 114 3.49 11.35 -8.98
CA ASP A 114 2.89 12.53 -8.36
C ASP A 114 2.46 13.59 -9.39
N LYS A 115 3.21 13.74 -10.48
CA LYS A 115 2.83 14.62 -11.58
C LYS A 115 1.51 14.17 -12.21
N GLN A 116 1.35 12.87 -12.49
CA GLN A 116 0.10 12.33 -13.06
C GLN A 116 -1.09 12.50 -12.11
N LYS A 117 -0.92 12.24 -10.82
CA LYS A 117 -1.96 12.42 -9.78
C LYS A 117 -2.43 13.86 -9.61
N ASN A 118 -1.57 14.83 -9.95
CA ASN A 118 -1.89 16.26 -9.87
C ASN A 118 -2.35 16.86 -11.21
N THR A 119 -2.63 16.04 -12.23
CA THR A 119 -3.27 16.50 -13.47
C THR A 119 -4.75 16.82 -13.26
N ASP A 120 -5.26 17.78 -14.02
CA ASP A 120 -6.64 18.23 -13.95
C ASP A 120 -7.63 17.14 -14.42
N THR A 121 -8.79 17.10 -13.78
CA THR A 121 -9.93 16.27 -14.17
C THR A 121 -10.92 17.09 -15.03
N LEU A 122 -12.01 16.47 -15.46
CA LEU A 122 -13.15 17.18 -16.08
C LEU A 122 -14.10 17.81 -15.06
N ILE A 123 -13.80 17.69 -13.76
CA ILE A 123 -14.68 18.10 -12.67
C ILE A 123 -14.39 19.55 -12.31
N LYS A 124 -15.40 20.40 -12.45
CA LYS A 124 -15.28 21.83 -12.14
C LYS A 124 -15.15 22.05 -10.64
N ARG A 125 -14.17 22.87 -10.26
CA ARG A 125 -13.95 23.25 -8.85
C ARG A 125 -15.16 23.96 -8.26
N SER A 126 -15.83 24.81 -9.04
CA SER A 126 -17.03 25.51 -8.61
C SER A 126 -18.16 24.54 -8.23
N SER A 127 -18.32 23.43 -8.96
CA SER A 127 -19.31 22.39 -8.64
C SER A 127 -19.01 21.71 -7.31
N VAL A 128 -17.75 21.35 -7.06
CA VAL A 128 -17.34 20.71 -5.81
C VAL A 128 -17.42 21.68 -4.62
N ALA A 129 -16.95 22.92 -4.79
CA ALA A 129 -16.98 23.95 -3.75
C ALA A 129 -18.42 24.27 -3.30
N LYS A 130 -19.36 24.32 -4.26
CA LYS A 130 -20.78 24.49 -3.96
C LYS A 130 -21.35 23.35 -3.11
N LEU A 131 -20.91 22.11 -3.34
CA LEU A 131 -21.38 20.95 -2.58
C LEU A 131 -20.83 20.91 -1.16
N ILE A 132 -19.54 21.23 -0.97
CA ILE A 132 -18.88 21.05 0.34
C ILE A 132 -19.11 22.27 1.25
N ASN A 133 -18.95 23.49 0.72
CA ASN A 133 -18.89 24.71 1.54
C ASN A 133 -20.02 25.70 1.24
N ASN A 134 -20.98 25.36 0.38
CA ASN A 134 -22.01 26.29 -0.13
C ASN A 134 -21.43 27.64 -0.64
N SER A 135 -20.17 27.65 -1.08
CA SER A 135 -19.45 28.87 -1.44
C SER A 135 -19.00 28.86 -2.88
N THR A 136 -18.91 30.06 -3.47
CA THR A 136 -18.27 30.27 -4.77
C THR A 136 -16.78 30.45 -4.57
N THR A 137 -15.98 29.57 -5.18
CA THR A 137 -14.52 29.66 -5.15
C THR A 137 -14.00 30.79 -6.04
N THR A 138 -13.00 31.53 -5.57
CA THR A 138 -12.23 32.53 -6.35
C THR A 138 -10.95 31.93 -6.96
N SER A 139 -10.76 30.61 -6.86
CA SER A 139 -9.57 29.95 -7.37
C SER A 139 -9.43 30.16 -8.89
N PRO A 140 -8.22 30.49 -9.38
CA PRO A 140 -7.98 30.63 -10.82
C PRO A 140 -8.03 29.29 -11.57
N LYS A 141 -8.00 28.15 -10.87
CA LYS A 141 -8.13 26.82 -11.47
C LYS A 141 -9.60 26.45 -11.66
N GLU A 142 -10.04 26.35 -12.92
CA GLU A 142 -11.40 25.94 -13.27
C GLU A 142 -11.70 24.49 -12.83
N TYR A 143 -10.73 23.59 -12.97
CA TYR A 143 -10.87 22.17 -12.66
C TYR A 143 -10.08 21.77 -11.41
N VAL A 144 -10.54 20.69 -10.77
CA VAL A 144 -9.80 20.06 -9.67
C VAL A 144 -8.88 18.99 -10.23
N SER A 145 -7.70 18.84 -9.64
CA SER A 145 -6.82 17.72 -9.94
C SER A 145 -7.40 16.41 -9.42
N ALA A 146 -6.92 15.28 -9.96
CA ALA A 146 -7.37 13.96 -9.52
C ALA A 146 -7.12 13.73 -8.02
N ARG A 147 -5.95 14.16 -7.51
CA ARG A 147 -5.62 14.12 -6.09
C ARG A 147 -6.60 14.94 -5.25
N GLU A 148 -6.84 16.19 -5.63
CA GLU A 148 -7.78 17.06 -4.91
C GLU A 148 -9.18 16.44 -4.92
N PHE A 149 -9.64 15.93 -6.06
CA PHE A 149 -10.95 15.29 -6.17
C PHE A 149 -11.09 14.08 -5.25
N MET A 150 -10.08 13.18 -5.22
CA MET A 150 -10.09 12.03 -4.32
C MET A 150 -10.08 12.45 -2.84
N GLN A 151 -9.32 13.49 -2.48
CA GLN A 151 -9.31 14.01 -1.11
C GLN A 151 -10.69 14.56 -0.72
N MET A 152 -11.27 15.42 -1.55
CA MET A 152 -12.60 16.01 -1.32
C MET A 152 -13.71 14.96 -1.28
N PHE A 153 -13.80 14.11 -2.30
CA PHE A 153 -14.87 13.11 -2.37
C PHE A 153 -14.68 12.03 -1.30
N GLY A 154 -13.46 11.52 -1.15
CA GLY A 154 -13.17 10.41 -0.24
C GLY A 154 -13.19 10.80 1.24
N THR A 155 -12.68 11.98 1.56
CA THR A 155 -12.55 12.47 2.95
C THR A 155 -13.71 13.37 3.29
N ASP A 156 -13.85 14.51 2.61
CA ASP A 156 -14.79 15.56 3.04
C ASP A 156 -16.26 15.13 2.82
N VAL A 157 -16.55 14.35 1.78
CA VAL A 157 -17.91 13.87 1.50
C VAL A 157 -18.17 12.51 2.14
N CYS A 158 -17.48 11.45 1.69
CA CYS A 158 -17.80 10.09 2.10
C CYS A 158 -17.63 9.86 3.61
N ARG A 159 -16.53 10.32 4.23
CA ARG A 159 -16.34 10.15 5.68
C ARG A 159 -17.28 11.04 6.51
N SER A 160 -17.69 12.20 6.00
CA SER A 160 -18.73 13.00 6.66
C SER A 160 -20.09 12.31 6.68
N LEU A 161 -20.41 11.51 5.65
CA LEU A 161 -21.64 10.71 5.61
C LEU A 161 -21.54 9.43 6.45
N HIS A 162 -20.39 8.75 6.38
CA HIS A 162 -20.13 7.51 7.10
C HIS A 162 -18.64 7.43 7.47
N PRO A 163 -18.27 7.79 8.72
CA PRO A 163 -16.86 7.94 9.13
C PRO A 163 -15.97 6.72 8.90
N THR A 164 -16.55 5.52 8.97
CA THR A 164 -15.89 4.22 8.83
C THR A 164 -16.08 3.57 7.46
N VAL A 165 -16.61 4.30 6.46
CA VAL A 165 -16.95 3.76 5.13
C VAL A 165 -15.84 2.96 4.45
N TRP A 166 -14.58 3.42 4.58
CA TRP A 166 -13.42 2.74 3.99
C TRP A 166 -12.88 1.62 4.88
N THR A 167 -12.95 1.81 6.20
CA THR A 167 -12.40 0.87 7.18
C THR A 167 -13.26 -0.38 7.29
N ASP A 168 -14.58 -0.24 7.30
CA ASP A 168 -15.51 -1.35 7.44
C ASP A 168 -15.39 -2.31 6.26
N LEU A 169 -15.30 -1.78 5.03
CA LEU A 169 -15.08 -2.60 3.84
C LEU A 169 -13.71 -3.29 3.86
N CYS A 170 -12.65 -2.56 4.21
CA CYS A 170 -11.29 -3.11 4.25
C CYS A 170 -11.18 -4.26 5.28
N VAL A 171 -11.64 -4.02 6.52
CA VAL A 171 -11.63 -5.03 7.59
C VAL A 171 -12.50 -6.23 7.23
N LYS A 172 -13.72 -6.00 6.72
CA LYS A 172 -14.59 -7.08 6.27
C LYS A 172 -13.90 -7.98 5.25
N ARG A 173 -13.23 -7.38 4.25
CA ARG A 173 -12.50 -8.13 3.22
C ARG A 173 -11.36 -8.95 3.81
N ILE A 174 -10.50 -8.33 4.63
CA ILE A 174 -9.39 -9.02 5.30
C ILE A 174 -9.91 -10.25 6.06
N LEU A 175 -10.91 -10.08 6.92
CA LEU A 175 -11.43 -11.17 7.75
C LEU A 175 -12.16 -12.26 6.96
N SER A 176 -12.75 -11.91 5.81
CA SER A 176 -13.44 -12.88 4.94
C SER A 176 -12.49 -13.67 4.03
N GLU A 177 -11.41 -13.03 3.56
CA GLU A 177 -10.48 -13.61 2.58
C GLU A 177 -9.39 -14.46 3.26
N GLN A 178 -9.10 -14.22 4.56
CA GLN A 178 -8.28 -15.08 5.43
C GLN A 178 -6.88 -15.48 4.90
N SER A 179 -6.22 -14.59 4.16
CA SER A 179 -4.82 -14.77 3.75
C SER A 179 -3.90 -14.98 4.96
N GLY A 180 -2.90 -15.86 4.83
CA GLY A 180 -1.91 -16.13 5.89
C GLY A 180 -1.24 -14.87 6.45
N LEU A 181 -0.90 -13.93 5.58
CA LEU A 181 -0.45 -12.58 5.89
C LEU A 181 -1.26 -11.54 5.09
N SER A 182 -2.01 -10.70 5.79
CA SER A 182 -2.76 -9.58 5.19
C SER A 182 -1.99 -8.28 5.39
N LEU A 183 -1.70 -7.59 4.30
CA LEU A 183 -0.88 -6.37 4.27
C LEU A 183 -1.74 -5.15 3.96
N VAL A 184 -1.68 -4.11 4.79
CA VAL A 184 -2.37 -2.84 4.56
C VAL A 184 -1.36 -1.73 4.29
N GLY A 185 -1.37 -1.19 3.07
CA GLY A 185 -0.30 -0.31 2.58
C GLY A 185 -0.49 1.19 2.83
N ASP A 186 -1.67 1.63 3.25
CA ASP A 186 -2.07 3.04 3.25
C ASP A 186 -2.80 3.51 4.52
N CYS A 187 -2.37 3.05 5.70
CA CYS A 187 -2.89 3.56 6.98
C CYS A 187 -2.40 4.99 7.27
N ARG A 188 -3.34 5.95 7.22
CA ARG A 188 -3.10 7.39 7.25
C ARG A 188 -3.96 8.14 8.26
N PHE A 189 -5.15 7.64 8.57
CA PHE A 189 -6.11 8.29 9.46
C PHE A 189 -6.19 7.58 10.83
N LEU A 190 -6.59 8.31 11.88
CA LEU A 190 -6.82 7.71 13.20
C LEU A 190 -7.88 6.60 13.15
N THR A 191 -8.98 6.85 12.43
CA THR A 191 -10.05 5.85 12.23
C THR A 191 -9.54 4.56 11.59
N GLU A 192 -8.57 4.64 10.67
CA GLU A 192 -7.94 3.47 10.04
C GLU A 192 -7.05 2.72 11.03
N PHE A 193 -6.26 3.46 11.81
CA PHE A 193 -5.45 2.89 12.88
C PHE A 193 -6.32 2.13 13.88
N GLU A 194 -7.39 2.76 14.39
CA GLU A 194 -8.31 2.16 15.35
C GLU A 194 -9.01 0.92 14.80
N ALA A 195 -9.49 0.98 13.55
CA ALA A 195 -10.13 -0.17 12.88
C ALA A 195 -9.16 -1.34 12.68
N LEU A 196 -7.88 -1.09 12.47
CA LEU A 196 -6.86 -2.13 12.37
C LEU A 196 -6.51 -2.71 13.75
N LYS A 197 -6.40 -1.86 14.78
CA LYS A 197 -6.14 -2.33 16.15
C LYS A 197 -7.29 -3.18 16.69
N SER A 198 -8.54 -2.89 16.32
CA SER A 198 -9.71 -3.69 16.75
C SER A 198 -9.70 -5.13 16.23
N VAL A 199 -8.93 -5.40 15.18
CA VAL A 199 -8.69 -6.76 14.62
C VAL A 199 -7.28 -7.25 14.89
N GLU A 200 -6.66 -6.75 15.96
CA GLU A 200 -5.33 -7.17 16.44
C GLU A 200 -4.19 -7.00 15.43
N ALA A 201 -4.33 -6.08 14.46
CA ALA A 201 -3.27 -5.82 13.50
C ALA A 201 -2.02 -5.23 14.19
N LYS A 202 -0.86 -5.60 13.65
CA LYS A 202 0.42 -4.95 13.93
C LYS A 202 0.61 -3.78 12.99
N ILE A 203 1.04 -2.63 13.51
CA ILE A 203 1.19 -1.40 12.71
C ILE A 203 2.61 -0.87 12.82
N ILE A 204 3.31 -0.78 11.68
CA ILE A 204 4.66 -0.21 11.58
C ILE A 204 4.57 1.23 11.05
N ARG A 205 5.11 2.20 11.78
CA ARG A 205 5.29 3.58 11.35
C ARG A 205 6.68 3.77 10.75
N LEU A 206 6.74 4.15 9.48
CA LEU A 206 7.97 4.55 8.79
C LEU A 206 8.15 6.07 8.87
N THR A 207 9.35 6.53 9.23
CA THR A 207 9.63 7.96 9.48
C THR A 207 10.21 8.72 8.28
N LYS A 208 10.64 8.03 7.22
CA LYS A 208 11.12 8.65 5.98
C LYS A 208 9.99 9.40 5.26
N GLY A 209 10.35 10.46 4.54
CA GLY A 209 9.42 11.26 3.74
C GLY A 209 9.29 12.68 4.28
N LYS A 210 8.62 13.54 3.51
CA LYS A 210 8.27 14.90 3.94
C LYS A 210 6.79 14.96 4.26
N CYS A 211 6.45 15.72 5.30
CA CYS A 211 5.08 16.08 5.62
C CYS A 211 4.88 17.57 5.33
N ASP A 212 4.88 17.92 4.04
CA ASP A 212 4.69 19.31 3.59
C ASP A 212 3.21 19.59 3.22
N ASP A 213 2.29 18.63 3.43
CA ASP A 213 0.87 18.71 3.12
C ASP A 213 0.05 18.87 4.41
N GLY A 214 -0.85 19.86 4.43
CA GLY A 214 -1.71 20.18 5.57
C GLY A 214 -3.03 19.42 5.62
N HIS A 215 -3.35 18.61 4.60
CA HIS A 215 -4.60 17.83 4.59
C HIS A 215 -4.56 16.72 5.67
N SER A 216 -5.72 16.40 6.27
CA SER A 216 -5.85 15.38 7.35
C SER A 216 -5.27 14.01 6.93
N SER A 217 -5.46 13.63 5.66
CA SER A 217 -4.91 12.41 5.06
C SER A 217 -3.38 12.29 5.12
N GLU A 218 -2.65 13.35 5.44
CA GLU A 218 -1.20 13.36 5.59
C GLU A 218 -0.75 13.76 7.02
N THR A 219 -1.67 14.24 7.87
CA THR A 219 -1.33 14.83 9.18
C THR A 219 -1.91 14.13 10.40
N ASP A 220 -2.99 13.35 10.27
CA ASP A 220 -3.69 12.73 11.40
C ASP A 220 -2.78 11.88 12.30
N LEU A 221 -1.86 11.12 11.69
CA LEU A 221 -0.95 10.22 12.40
C LEU A 221 0.46 10.79 12.60
N ASN A 222 0.63 12.10 12.50
CA ASN A 222 1.91 12.75 12.79
C ASN A 222 2.18 12.86 14.28
N GLU A 223 3.46 12.97 14.64
CA GLU A 223 3.92 13.00 16.04
C GLU A 223 3.24 14.12 16.87
N ASN A 224 2.90 15.24 16.23
CA ASN A 224 2.20 16.34 16.90
C ASN A 224 0.71 16.05 17.19
N ASN A 225 0.10 15.13 16.46
CA ASN A 225 -1.34 14.84 16.52
C ASN A 225 -1.65 13.45 17.08
N PHE A 226 -0.66 12.57 17.16
CA PHE A 226 -0.81 11.17 17.55
C PHE A 226 0.41 10.67 18.32
N ASP A 227 0.18 10.02 19.46
CA ASP A 227 1.26 9.41 20.24
C ASP A 227 1.79 8.15 19.55
N TRP A 228 3.03 8.24 19.07
CA TRP A 228 3.69 7.19 18.32
C TRP A 228 4.02 5.93 19.15
N ASN A 229 3.92 5.99 20.48
CA ASN A 229 4.04 4.80 21.34
C ASN A 229 2.90 3.79 21.12
N ASN A 230 1.80 4.21 20.48
CA ASN A 230 0.70 3.30 20.12
C ASN A 230 1.03 2.40 18.91
N PHE A 231 2.06 2.72 18.13
CA PHE A 231 2.51 1.84 17.05
C PHE A 231 3.25 0.62 17.61
N ASP A 232 3.07 -0.54 16.96
CA ASP A 232 3.80 -1.76 17.34
C ASP A 232 5.30 -1.66 17.00
N LEU A 233 5.67 -0.80 16.04
CA LEU A 233 7.04 -0.42 15.75
C LEU A 233 7.09 0.97 15.08
N VAL A 234 7.99 1.83 15.54
CA VAL A 234 8.42 3.02 14.81
C VAL A 234 9.80 2.75 14.21
N LEU A 235 9.88 2.64 12.89
CA LEU A 235 11.12 2.34 12.17
C LEU A 235 11.71 3.60 11.56
N ASP A 236 12.86 4.04 12.09
CA ASP A 236 13.59 5.16 11.53
C ASP A 236 14.36 4.78 10.26
N ASN A 237 13.71 4.93 9.11
CA ASN A 237 14.27 4.58 7.81
C ASN A 237 14.79 5.78 7.00
N ARG A 238 14.98 6.95 7.62
CA ARG A 238 15.42 8.18 6.92
C ARG A 238 16.76 8.03 6.21
N LYS A 239 17.68 7.24 6.80
CA LYS A 239 19.02 6.97 6.27
C LYS A 239 19.20 5.53 5.76
N MET A 240 18.13 4.74 5.71
CA MET A 240 18.18 3.35 5.25
C MET A 240 18.01 3.26 3.73
N SER A 241 18.77 2.37 3.12
CA SER A 241 18.50 1.80 1.80
C SER A 241 17.22 0.94 1.81
N VAL A 242 16.73 0.58 0.63
CA VAL A 242 15.59 -0.34 0.49
C VAL A 242 15.87 -1.67 1.18
N LYS A 243 17.07 -2.23 1.00
CA LYS A 243 17.47 -3.52 1.58
C LYS A 243 17.52 -3.47 3.11
N GLU A 244 18.09 -2.42 3.68
CA GLU A 244 18.14 -2.23 5.14
C GLU A 244 16.75 -2.08 5.74
N GLN A 245 15.86 -1.30 5.11
CA GLN A 245 14.47 -1.19 5.56
C GLN A 245 13.75 -2.55 5.52
N CYS A 246 13.90 -3.31 4.44
CA CYS A 246 13.28 -4.63 4.29
C CYS A 246 13.79 -5.62 5.35
N ARG A 247 15.10 -5.61 5.61
CA ARG A 247 15.72 -6.43 6.67
C ARG A 247 15.17 -6.08 8.05
N ALA A 248 15.11 -4.80 8.38
CA ALA A 248 14.58 -4.34 9.68
C ALA A 248 13.11 -4.76 9.89
N ILE A 249 12.32 -4.79 8.81
CA ILE A 249 10.95 -5.31 8.84
C ILE A 249 10.95 -6.81 9.14
N LEU A 250 11.74 -7.64 8.44
CA LEU A 250 11.83 -9.08 8.75
C LEU A 250 12.25 -9.36 10.19
N GLU A 251 13.23 -8.60 10.71
CA GLU A 251 13.67 -8.72 12.09
C GLU A 251 12.53 -8.40 13.08
N ALA A 252 11.69 -7.41 12.78
CA ALA A 252 10.50 -7.11 13.58
C ALA A 252 9.48 -8.25 13.54
N LEU A 253 9.18 -8.77 12.35
CA LEU A 253 8.25 -9.89 12.18
C LEU A 253 8.75 -11.15 12.90
N SER A 254 10.05 -11.43 12.86
CA SER A 254 10.65 -12.53 13.62
C SER A 254 10.55 -12.32 15.14
N LYS A 255 10.82 -11.11 15.64
CA LYS A 255 10.64 -10.79 17.07
C LYS A 255 9.20 -10.96 17.54
N TRP A 256 8.22 -10.77 16.65
CA TRP A 256 6.80 -11.04 16.93
C TRP A 256 6.41 -12.51 16.79
N GLY A 257 7.36 -13.40 16.45
CA GLY A 257 7.08 -14.83 16.23
C GLY A 257 6.28 -15.10 14.95
N TRP A 258 6.24 -14.16 14.00
CA TRP A 258 5.49 -14.33 12.75
C TRP A 258 6.31 -15.06 11.69
N LEU A 259 7.64 -15.04 11.85
CA LEU A 259 8.60 -15.71 11.01
C LEU A 259 9.49 -16.62 11.87
N GLU A 260 9.68 -17.85 11.40
CA GLU A 260 10.75 -18.72 11.88
C GLU A 260 12.01 -18.34 11.09
N ILE A 261 13.06 -17.89 11.78
CA ILE A 261 14.35 -17.70 11.11
C ILE A 261 14.99 -19.07 11.01
N ASP A 262 14.99 -19.65 9.81
CA ASP A 262 15.91 -20.74 9.52
C ASP A 262 17.34 -20.20 9.60
N MET A 263 18.10 -20.68 10.59
CA MET A 263 19.48 -20.28 10.84
C MET A 263 20.45 -20.61 9.69
N GLU A 264 19.99 -21.25 8.61
CA GLU A 264 20.79 -21.53 7.42
C GLU A 264 21.00 -20.29 6.52
N GLN A 265 20.11 -19.28 6.56
CA GLN A 265 20.21 -18.12 5.65
C GLN A 265 21.18 -17.02 6.11
N GLN A 266 21.67 -17.05 7.36
CA GLN A 266 22.71 -16.11 7.81
C GLN A 266 24.07 -16.32 7.13
N ASN A 267 24.35 -17.52 6.65
CA ASN A 267 25.63 -17.83 6.00
C ASN A 267 25.70 -17.34 4.55
N ASN A 268 24.56 -17.11 3.86
CA ASN A 268 24.55 -16.64 2.48
C ASN A 268 24.54 -15.12 2.32
N VAL A 269 24.35 -14.35 3.40
CA VAL A 269 24.43 -12.87 3.38
C VAL A 269 25.81 -12.36 3.79
N SER A 270 26.63 -13.24 4.39
CA SER A 270 28.01 -12.93 4.78
C SER A 270 29.03 -13.37 3.71
N SER A 271 28.55 -13.87 2.57
CA SER A 271 29.37 -14.46 1.50
C SER A 271 28.79 -14.08 0.14
N ASN A 272 28.79 -12.78 -0.16
CA ASN A 272 28.88 -12.20 -1.51
C ASN A 272 29.01 -10.68 -1.43
#